data_AF-A0A378C3F0-F1
#
_entry.id   AF-A0A378C3F0-F1
#
_cell.length_a   1.000
_cell.length_b   1.000
_cell.length_c   1.000
_cell.angle_alpha   90.00
_cell.angle_beta   90.00
_cell.angle_gamma   90.00
#
_symmetry.space_group_name_H-M   'P 1'
#
loop_
_entity.id
_entity.type
_entity.pdbx_description
1 polymer ?
#
loop_
_entity_poly.entity_id
_entity_poly.type
_entity_poly.pdbx_seq_one_letter_code
_entity_poly.pdbx_strand_id
1 'polypeptide(L)'
;MRGVQEALRYFREAGYKIALATSSSRQVIAAVLNKLSLWHFFDAISSADDEPRGKPHPAVYLTTLRKLNLNASQCLVIEDSFTGFCAAQSAGIATIVIAEDSQHARFQAAAGRYQTLPELLEALSAEPAAAV
;
A
#
# COMPACT_ATOMS: atom_id res chain seq x y z
N MET A 1 -4.13 -10.70 -6.57
CA MET A 1 -5.27 -9.92 -6.07
C MET A 1 -6.02 -9.33 -7.26
N ARG A 2 -7.35 -9.44 -7.30
CA ARG A 2 -8.20 -8.81 -8.33
C ARG A 2 -8.29 -7.29 -8.07
N GLY A 3 -8.32 -6.47 -9.12
CA GLY A 3 -8.51 -5.01 -8.98
C GLY A 3 -7.22 -4.19 -8.86
N VAL A 4 -6.03 -4.81 -8.95
CA VAL A 4 -4.74 -4.12 -8.76
C VAL A 4 -4.49 -3.07 -9.85
N GLN A 5 -4.69 -3.42 -11.12
CA GLN A 5 -4.46 -2.48 -12.22
C GLN A 5 -5.45 -1.32 -12.19
N GLU A 6 -6.71 -1.61 -11.85
CA GLU A 6 -7.77 -0.63 -11.70
C GLU A 6 -7.48 0.33 -10.55
N ALA A 7 -7.01 -0.17 -9.41
CA ALA A 7 -6.64 0.67 -8.28
C ALA A 7 -5.41 1.54 -8.59
N LEU A 8 -4.36 0.97 -9.19
CA LEU A 8 -3.17 1.72 -9.59
C LEU A 8 -3.51 2.85 -10.57
N ARG A 9 -4.37 2.57 -11.56
CA ARG A 9 -4.84 3.57 -12.52
C ARG A 9 -5.69 4.64 -11.84
N TYR A 10 -6.65 4.27 -11.00
CA TYR A 10 -7.49 5.21 -10.25
C TYR A 10 -6.63 6.23 -9.46
N PHE A 11 -5.67 5.74 -8.67
CA PHE A 11 -4.83 6.64 -7.88
C PHE A 11 -3.88 7.49 -8.74
N ARG A 12 -3.38 6.96 -9.87
CA ARG A 12 -2.59 7.78 -10.81
C ARG A 12 -3.42 8.87 -11.46
N GLU A 13 -4.62 8.55 -11.94
CA GLU A 13 -5.54 9.51 -12.56
C GLU A 13 -5.98 10.59 -11.56
N ALA A 14 -6.11 10.23 -10.28
CA ALA A 14 -6.36 11.17 -9.19
C ALA A 14 -5.12 11.98 -8.74
N GLY A 15 -3.96 11.82 -9.40
CA GLY A 15 -2.76 12.63 -9.16
C GLY A 15 -1.88 12.16 -8.00
N TYR A 16 -2.10 10.97 -7.45
CA TYR A 16 -1.26 10.44 -6.37
C TYR A 16 0.09 9.93 -6.88
N LYS A 17 1.12 10.12 -6.03
CA LYS A 17 2.33 9.31 -6.11
C LYS A 17 2.05 7.91 -5.60
N ILE A 18 2.64 6.90 -6.22
CA ILE A 18 2.44 5.49 -5.85
C ILE A 18 3.80 4.85 -5.61
N ALA A 19 3.92 4.11 -4.51
CA ALA A 19 5.11 3.34 -4.20
C ALA A 19 4.79 1.90 -3.80
N LEU A 20 5.75 1.00 -4.05
CA LEU A 20 5.71 -0.39 -3.60
C LEU A 20 6.67 -0.58 -2.42
N ALA A 21 6.15 -1.03 -1.28
CA ALA A 21 6.93 -1.37 -0.09
C ALA A 21 6.63 -2.82 0.34
N THR A 22 7.55 -3.75 0.07
CA THR A 22 7.26 -5.19 0.15
C THR A 22 8.33 -5.98 0.91
N SER A 23 7.92 -7.12 1.48
CA SER A 23 8.82 -8.14 2.04
C SER A 23 9.45 -9.03 0.96
N SER A 24 9.06 -8.88 -0.30
CA SER A 24 9.60 -9.65 -1.42
C SER A 24 11.02 -9.21 -1.81
N SER A 25 11.83 -10.15 -2.28
CA SER A 25 13.15 -9.87 -2.84
C SER A 25 13.07 -9.07 -4.15
N ARG A 26 14.15 -8.40 -4.53
CA ARG A 26 14.22 -7.64 -5.79
C ARG A 26 13.94 -8.51 -7.02
N GLN A 27 14.34 -9.78 -6.99
CA GLN A 27 14.09 -10.73 -8.07
C GLN A 27 12.59 -11.02 -8.24
N VAL A 28 11.88 -11.25 -7.14
CA VAL A 28 10.43 -11.49 -7.16
C VAL A 28 9.69 -10.24 -7.62
N ILE A 29 10.08 -9.06 -7.12
CA ILE A 29 9.51 -7.79 -7.56
C ILE A 29 9.67 -7.65 -9.08
N ALA A 30 10.89 -7.84 -9.60
CA ALA A 30 11.14 -7.67 -11.01
C ALA A 30 10.34 -8.66 -11.88
N ALA A 31 10.27 -9.93 -11.47
CA ALA A 31 9.48 -10.94 -12.18
C ALA A 31 7.99 -10.57 -12.24
N VAL A 32 7.40 -10.15 -11.11
CA VAL A 32 5.98 -9.78 -11.03
C VAL A 32 5.69 -8.51 -11.82
N LEU A 33 6.46 -7.45 -11.62
CA LEU A 33 6.24 -6.16 -12.30
C LEU A 33 6.47 -6.25 -13.81
N ASN A 34 7.43 -7.06 -14.27
CA ASN A 34 7.61 -7.35 -15.70
C ASN A 34 6.42 -8.11 -16.28
N LYS A 35 6.02 -9.22 -15.63
CA LYS A 35 4.94 -10.07 -16.12
C LYS A 35 3.60 -9.32 -16.24
N LEU A 36 3.36 -8.40 -15.31
CA LEU A 36 2.11 -7.63 -15.25
C LEU A 36 2.23 -6.23 -15.89
N SER A 37 3.40 -5.90 -16.44
CA SER A 37 3.73 -4.60 -17.04
C SER A 37 3.43 -3.41 -16.11
N LEU A 38 3.77 -3.51 -14.82
CA LEU A 38 3.35 -2.53 -13.79
C LEU A 38 4.41 -1.50 -13.39
N TRP A 39 5.64 -1.59 -13.91
CA TRP A 39 6.72 -0.68 -13.50
C TRP A 39 6.37 0.79 -13.59
N HIS A 40 5.66 1.19 -14.64
CA HIS A 40 5.30 2.57 -14.93
C HIS A 40 4.35 3.18 -13.88
N PHE A 41 3.72 2.36 -13.04
CA PHE A 41 2.87 2.87 -11.96
C PHE A 41 3.64 3.35 -10.74
N PHE A 42 4.90 2.97 -10.52
CA PHE A 42 5.58 3.19 -9.24
C PHE A 42 6.65 4.28 -9.32
N ASP A 43 6.53 5.34 -8.50
CA ASP A 43 7.54 6.38 -8.32
C ASP A 43 8.70 5.92 -7.43
N ALA A 44 8.43 4.99 -6.51
CA ALA A 44 9.43 4.39 -5.64
C ALA A 44 9.10 2.92 -5.37
N ILE A 45 10.16 2.11 -5.25
CA ILE A 45 10.07 0.69 -4.92
C ILE A 45 11.10 0.40 -3.83
N SER A 46 10.68 -0.25 -2.76
CA SER A 46 11.52 -0.70 -1.65
C SER A 46 11.29 -2.17 -1.35
N SER A 47 12.38 -2.93 -1.31
CA SER A 47 12.39 -4.36 -1.00
C SER A 47 12.89 -4.58 0.42
N ALA A 48 12.46 -5.66 1.06
CA ALA A 48 13.09 -6.10 2.32
C ALA A 48 14.57 -6.49 2.16
N ASP A 49 15.04 -6.81 0.95
CA ASP A 49 16.47 -7.02 0.69
C ASP A 49 17.30 -5.75 0.98
N ASP A 50 16.67 -4.58 0.94
CA ASP A 50 17.31 -3.29 1.19
C ASP A 50 17.34 -2.92 2.69
N GLU A 51 16.67 -3.72 3.52
CA GLU A 51 16.36 -3.34 4.90
C GLU A 51 17.04 -4.26 5.92
N PRO A 52 17.60 -3.72 7.01
CA PRO A 52 18.21 -4.53 8.06
C PRO A 52 17.18 -5.36 8.84
N ARG A 53 15.89 -5.02 8.75
CA ARG A 53 14.78 -5.68 9.44
C ARG A 53 13.54 -5.70 8.56
N GLY A 54 12.95 -6.88 8.38
CA GLY A 54 11.67 -7.05 7.68
C GLY A 54 10.45 -6.65 8.53
N LYS A 55 9.27 -6.59 7.89
CA LYS A 55 7.99 -6.38 8.59
C LYS A 55 7.82 -7.47 9.68
N PRO A 56 7.30 -7.17 10.89
CA PRO A 56 6.53 -5.98 11.26
C PRO A 56 7.36 -4.75 11.63
N HIS A 57 8.70 -4.78 11.48
CA HIS A 57 9.49 -3.56 11.65
C HIS A 57 9.15 -2.53 10.55
N PRO A 58 9.08 -1.21 10.86
CA PRO A 58 8.64 -0.18 9.90
C PRO A 58 9.67 0.19 8.82
N ALA A 59 10.83 -0.47 8.77
CA ALA A 59 12.00 -0.02 8.01
C ALA A 59 11.68 0.22 6.52
N VAL A 60 11.03 -0.74 5.86
CA VAL A 60 10.67 -0.62 4.44
C VAL A 60 9.73 0.55 4.15
N TYR A 61 8.82 0.88 5.08
CA TYR A 61 7.91 2.02 4.95
C TYR A 61 8.66 3.34 5.15
N LEU A 62 9.54 3.42 6.16
CA LEU A 62 10.36 4.60 6.42
C LEU A 62 11.34 4.89 5.26
N THR A 63 11.92 3.85 4.65
CA THR A 63 12.72 4.00 3.42
C THR A 63 11.87 4.49 2.26
N THR A 64 10.65 3.99 2.12
CA THR A 64 9.74 4.39 1.04
C THR A 64 9.31 5.86 1.18
N LEU A 65 8.97 6.31 2.39
CA LEU A 65 8.70 7.73 2.68
C LEU A 65 9.88 8.63 2.30
N ARG A 66 11.11 8.23 2.66
CA ARG A 66 12.34 8.94 2.29
C ARG A 66 12.53 9.03 0.76
N LYS A 67 12.32 7.91 0.03
CA LYS A 67 12.41 7.89 -1.44
C LYS A 67 11.37 8.82 -2.10
N LEU A 68 10.18 8.91 -1.52
CA LEU A 68 9.11 9.79 -2.01
C LEU A 68 9.27 11.26 -1.61
N ASN A 69 10.14 11.53 -0.63
CA ASN A 69 10.27 12.82 0.06
C ASN A 69 8.92 13.30 0.65
N LEU A 70 8.24 12.40 1.37
CA LEU A 70 6.95 12.66 2.01
C LEU A 70 6.96 12.23 3.47
N ASN A 71 6.13 12.88 4.28
CA ASN A 71 5.89 12.49 5.67
C ASN A 71 4.75 11.47 5.76
N ALA A 72 4.72 10.70 6.86
CA ALA A 72 3.69 9.68 7.10
C ALA A 72 2.25 10.24 7.03
N SER A 73 2.04 11.47 7.48
CA SER A 73 0.73 12.15 7.43
C SER A 73 0.25 12.53 6.03
N GLN A 74 1.12 12.41 5.02
CA GLN A 74 0.81 12.68 3.60
C GLN A 74 0.62 11.38 2.81
N CYS A 75 0.63 10.24 3.48
CA CYS A 75 0.61 8.93 2.86
C CYS A 75 -0.47 8.04 3.47
N LEU A 76 -0.95 7.12 2.65
CA LEU A 76 -1.87 6.05 3.03
C LEU A 76 -1.26 4.74 2.53
N VAL A 77 -1.28 3.71 3.37
CA VAL A 77 -0.88 2.35 2.98
C VAL A 77 -2.13 1.54 2.65
N ILE A 78 -2.08 0.78 1.56
CA ILE A 78 -3.03 -0.29 1.26
C ILE A 78 -2.29 -1.60 1.46
N GLU A 79 -2.76 -2.45 2.38
CA GLU A 79 -2.02 -3.63 2.84
C GLU A 79 -2.93 -4.85 3.02
N ASP A 80 -2.41 -6.04 2.76
CA ASP A 80 -3.16 -7.30 2.79
C ASP A 80 -2.68 -8.28 3.87
N SER A 81 -1.60 -7.96 4.57
CA SER A 81 -1.01 -8.79 5.61
C SER A 81 -1.03 -8.15 6.99
N PHE A 82 -1.18 -8.95 8.05
CA PHE A 82 -1.13 -8.44 9.42
C PHE A 82 0.25 -7.90 9.81
N THR A 83 1.33 -8.57 9.40
CA THR A 83 2.71 -8.08 9.63
C THR A 83 2.96 -6.78 8.86
N GLY A 84 2.42 -6.70 7.65
CA GLY A 84 2.27 -5.50 6.85
C GLY A 84 1.65 -4.33 7.58
N PHE A 85 0.45 -4.57 8.10
CA PHE A 85 -0.35 -3.60 8.82
C PHE A 85 0.37 -3.08 10.06
N CYS A 86 0.94 -3.98 10.87
CA CYS A 86 1.72 -3.60 12.05
C CYS A 86 2.93 -2.73 11.69
N ALA A 87 3.63 -3.03 10.59
CA ALA A 87 4.75 -2.23 10.13
C ALA A 87 4.33 -0.83 9.67
N ALA A 88 3.21 -0.71 8.95
CA ALA A 88 2.69 0.57 8.50
C ALA A 88 2.23 1.44 9.68
N GLN A 89 1.51 0.83 10.65
CA GLN A 89 1.11 1.49 11.89
C GLN A 89 2.32 1.95 12.71
N SER A 90 3.36 1.12 12.82
CA SER A 90 4.60 1.47 13.52
C SER A 90 5.39 2.58 12.81
N ALA A 91 5.17 2.77 11.50
CA ALA A 91 5.72 3.89 10.73
C ALA A 91 4.86 5.16 10.85
N GLY A 92 3.74 5.11 11.57
CA GLY A 92 2.81 6.23 11.76
C GLY A 92 1.96 6.55 10.52
N ILE A 93 1.82 5.60 9.58
CA ILE A 93 1.08 5.83 8.34
C ILE A 93 -0.35 5.28 8.48
N ALA A 94 -1.34 6.09 8.12
CA ALA A 94 -2.72 5.62 8.02
C ALA A 94 -2.79 4.42 7.07
N THR A 95 -3.54 3.38 7.44
CA THR A 95 -3.51 2.11 6.69
C THR A 95 -4.92 1.61 6.42
N ILE A 96 -5.23 1.35 5.16
CA ILE A 96 -6.39 0.57 4.71
C ILE A 96 -5.97 -0.89 4.56
N VAL A 97 -6.79 -1.81 5.08
CA VAL A 97 -6.57 -3.25 4.98
C VAL A 97 -7.48 -3.86 3.92
N ILE A 98 -6.89 -4.65 3.02
CA ILE A 98 -7.57 -5.46 2.00
C ILE A 98 -7.31 -6.94 2.26
N ALA A 99 -8.20 -7.61 2.98
CA ALA A 99 -8.05 -9.01 3.34
C ALA A 99 -9.40 -9.70 3.51
N GLU A 100 -9.49 -11.00 3.21
CA GLU A 100 -10.72 -11.78 3.43
C GLU A 100 -11.19 -11.69 4.89
N ASP A 101 -10.26 -11.70 5.84
CA ASP A 101 -10.50 -11.54 7.27
C ASP A 101 -10.28 -10.10 7.77
N SER A 102 -10.47 -9.09 6.90
CA SER A 102 -10.30 -7.67 7.23
C SER A 102 -11.11 -7.20 8.45
N GLN A 103 -12.23 -7.87 8.76
CA GLN A 103 -13.07 -7.57 9.92
C GLN A 103 -12.52 -8.13 11.25
N HIS A 104 -11.46 -8.94 11.22
CA HIS A 104 -10.83 -9.46 12.43
C HIS A 104 -10.32 -8.31 13.32
N ALA A 105 -10.49 -8.42 14.64
CA ALA A 105 -10.16 -7.38 15.62
C ALA A 105 -8.70 -6.90 15.57
N ARG A 106 -7.80 -7.72 15.01
CA ARG A 106 -6.39 -7.39 14.79
C ARG A 106 -6.19 -6.16 13.87
N PHE A 107 -7.18 -5.84 13.04
CA PHE A 107 -7.18 -4.69 12.14
C PHE A 107 -8.02 -3.52 12.64
N GLN A 108 -8.46 -3.51 13.91
CA GLN A 108 -9.37 -2.48 14.43
C GLN A 108 -8.85 -1.03 14.31
N ALA A 109 -7.52 -0.85 14.24
CA ALA A 109 -6.89 0.47 14.08
C ALA A 109 -6.73 0.91 12.61
N ALA A 110 -7.19 0.11 11.64
CA ALA A 110 -7.13 0.48 10.23
C ALA A 110 -8.09 1.64 9.92
N ALA A 111 -7.64 2.55 9.05
CA ALA A 111 -8.42 3.67 8.54
C ALA A 111 -9.58 3.21 7.63
N GLY A 112 -9.45 2.04 7.01
CA GLY A 112 -10.48 1.39 6.21
C GLY A 112 -10.23 -0.12 6.17
N ARG A 113 -11.29 -0.91 6.05
CA ARG A 113 -11.22 -2.39 6.06
C ARG A 113 -12.16 -2.93 5.01
N TYR A 114 -11.60 -3.54 3.98
CA TYR A 114 -12.34 -4.11 2.85
C TYR A 114 -11.83 -5.52 2.57
N GLN A 115 -12.65 -6.34 1.91
CA GLN A 115 -12.23 -7.68 1.51
C GLN A 115 -11.47 -7.65 0.19
N THR A 116 -11.79 -6.70 -0.69
CA THR A 116 -11.20 -6.65 -2.03
C THR A 116 -10.91 -5.21 -2.49
N LEU A 117 -10.00 -5.05 -3.45
CA LEU A 117 -9.73 -3.75 -4.06
C LEU A 117 -10.95 -3.16 -4.81
N PRO A 118 -11.75 -3.94 -5.57
CA PRO A 118 -12.97 -3.41 -6.17
C PRO A 118 -13.93 -2.79 -5.16
N GLU A 119 -14.13 -3.43 -4.01
CA GLU A 119 -14.97 -2.90 -2.92
C GLU A 119 -14.43 -1.56 -2.38
N LEU A 120 -13.11 -1.44 -2.20
CA LEU A 120 -12.47 -0.16 -1.85
C LEU A 120 -12.75 0.90 -2.92
N LEU A 121 -12.60 0.58 -4.20
CA LEU A 121 -12.80 1.56 -5.28
C LEU A 121 -14.26 2.00 -5.41
N GLU A 122 -15.21 1.09 -5.19
CA GLU A 122 -16.64 1.41 -5.13
C GLU A 122 -16.92 2.38 -3.98
N ALA A 123 -16.36 2.13 -2.78
CA ALA A 123 -16.51 3.03 -1.64
C ALA A 123 -15.93 4.42 -1.91
N LEU A 124 -14.72 4.50 -2.48
CA LEU A 124 -14.07 5.78 -2.83
C LEU A 124 -14.81 6.56 -3.93
N SER A 125 -15.55 5.87 -4.80
CA SER A 125 -16.34 6.50 -5.87
C SER A 125 -17.73 6.93 -5.40
N ALA A 126 -18.22 6.35 -4.30
CA ALA A 126 -19.52 6.66 -3.71
C ALA A 126 -19.46 7.87 -2.76
N GLU A 127 -18.28 8.22 -2.24
CA GLU A 127 -18.13 9.48 -1.51
C GLU A 127 -18.15 10.66 -2.47
N PRO A 128 -19.06 11.64 -2.31
CA PRO A 128 -18.98 12.88 -3.07
C PRO A 128 -17.63 13.50 -2.78
N ALA A 129 -16.88 13.86 -3.82
CA ALA A 129 -15.59 14.52 -3.72
C ALA A 129 -15.67 15.59 -2.63
N ALA A 130 -15.04 15.34 -1.49
CA ALA A 130 -14.97 16.30 -0.41
C ALA A 130 -14.18 17.48 -0.97
N ALA A 131 -14.93 18.51 -1.39
CA ALA A 131 -14.39 19.77 -1.83
C ALA A 131 -13.62 20.38 -0.64
N VAL A 132 -12.29 20.32 -0.71
CA VAL A 132 -11.37 21.23 -0.01
C VAL A 132 -10.16 21.48 -0.89
#